data_AF-A0A316U1S4-F1
#
_entry.id   AF-A0A316U1S4-F1
#
_cell.length_a   1.000
_cell.length_b   1.000
_cell.length_c   1.000
_cell.angle_alpha   90.00
_cell.angle_beta   90.00
_cell.angle_gamma   90.00
#
_symmetry.space_group_name_H-M   'P 1'
#
loop_
_entity.id
_entity.type
_entity.pdbx_description
1 polymer ?
#
loop_
_entity_poly.entity_id
_entity_poly.type
_entity_poly.pdbx_seq_one_letter_code
_entity_poly.pdbx_strand_id
1 'polypeptide(L)'
;MASTSRELFGGAITSQLPQGLIDASDLRQIPDNQEVLLFPGSDVTCVVEVLETVTEGQAGSNTEEAIRFHFSSLAHDNEAETSEVLRIESLGGQSLSEEVTEGTPSPTYLTGLQRVRKFNKHDSPLDLVLIHLALWRLAPKRPVDLVMSWNEPLALGKEATEQGHGDASAMGDASIRDKFKQAATSLRIEDWGLFA
;
A
#
# COMPACT_ATOMS: atom_id res chain seq x y z
N MET A 1 4.09 8.09 17.79
CA MET A 1 2.67 7.74 18.01
C MET A 1 2.63 6.31 18.46
N ALA A 2 1.87 5.99 19.51
CA ALA A 2 1.61 4.60 19.87
C ALA A 2 0.73 3.95 18.79
N SER A 3 0.87 2.64 18.61
CA SER A 3 0.01 1.85 17.72
C SER A 3 -1.09 1.19 18.55
N THR A 4 -2.26 0.99 17.95
CA THR A 4 -3.39 0.27 18.55
C THR A 4 -3.96 -0.73 17.55
N SER A 5 -4.53 -1.81 18.08
CA SER A 5 -5.27 -2.76 17.24
C SER A 5 -6.50 -2.04 16.69
N ARG A 6 -6.67 -2.09 15.38
CA ARG A 6 -7.84 -1.54 14.69
C ARG A 6 -8.47 -2.64 13.85
N GLU A 7 -9.79 -2.71 13.94
CA GLU A 7 -10.64 -3.54 13.09
C GLU A 7 -10.87 -2.83 11.75
N LEU A 8 -10.80 -3.59 10.67
CA LEU A 8 -11.06 -3.18 9.30
C LEU A 8 -12.12 -4.12 8.72
N PHE A 9 -12.94 -3.62 7.78
CA PHE A 9 -14.01 -4.38 7.14
C PHE A 9 -14.95 -5.05 8.17
N GLY A 10 -15.43 -4.27 9.13
CA GLY A 10 -16.32 -4.76 10.18
C GLY A 10 -15.70 -5.81 11.11
N GLY A 11 -14.37 -5.85 11.23
CA GLY A 11 -13.64 -6.77 12.10
C GLY A 11 -13.15 -8.04 11.42
N ALA A 12 -13.42 -8.22 10.12
CA ALA A 12 -12.88 -9.35 9.36
C ALA A 12 -11.35 -9.31 9.22
N ILE A 13 -10.76 -8.11 9.31
CA ILE A 13 -9.31 -7.90 9.32
C ILE A 13 -8.93 -7.07 10.54
N THR A 14 -7.80 -7.39 11.18
CA THR A 14 -7.20 -6.56 12.23
C THR A 14 -5.78 -6.14 11.84
N SER A 15 -5.32 -4.96 12.29
CA SER A 15 -3.95 -4.49 12.10
C SER A 15 -3.55 -3.51 13.22
N GLN A 16 -2.26 -3.48 13.56
CA GLN A 16 -1.70 -2.49 14.49
C GLN A 16 -1.40 -1.19 13.74
N LEU A 17 -2.33 -0.24 13.83
CA LEU A 17 -2.23 1.05 13.16
C LEU A 17 -1.91 2.18 14.16
N PRO A 18 -1.31 3.30 13.69
CA PRO A 18 -1.13 4.48 14.52
C PRO A 18 -2.44 4.93 15.19
N GLN A 19 -2.36 5.36 16.44
CA GLN A 19 -3.52 5.92 17.14
C GLN A 19 -3.96 7.25 16.51
N GLY A 20 -5.27 7.49 16.55
CA GLY A 20 -5.87 8.77 16.13
C GLY A 20 -6.10 8.90 14.63
N LEU A 21 -5.94 7.84 13.83
CA LEU A 21 -6.33 7.85 12.42
C LEU A 21 -7.84 8.09 12.28
N ILE A 22 -8.19 9.01 11.41
CA ILE A 22 -9.58 9.37 11.10
C ILE A 22 -10.08 8.45 10.00
N ASP A 23 -11.28 7.91 10.17
CA ASP A 23 -11.94 7.15 9.12
C ASP A 23 -12.52 8.09 8.06
N ALA A 24 -12.15 7.91 6.80
CA ALA A 24 -12.70 8.75 5.74
C ALA A 24 -14.18 8.44 5.44
N SER A 25 -14.67 7.25 5.82
CA SER A 25 -16.08 6.86 5.64
C SER A 25 -17.03 7.71 6.48
N ASP A 26 -16.56 8.27 7.61
CA ASP A 26 -17.31 9.24 8.42
C ASP A 26 -17.55 10.57 7.70
N LEU A 27 -16.74 10.87 6.68
CA LEU A 27 -16.74 12.16 5.96
C LEU A 27 -17.35 12.04 4.56
N ARG A 28 -17.20 10.89 3.91
CA ARG A 28 -17.65 10.64 2.54
C ARG A 28 -17.91 9.15 2.33
N GLN A 29 -18.70 8.81 1.33
CA GLN A 29 -18.81 7.42 0.91
C GLN A 29 -17.48 6.93 0.33
N ILE A 30 -17.09 5.72 0.72
CA ILE A 30 -15.94 4.96 0.26
C ILE A 30 -16.47 3.64 -0.31
N PRO A 31 -15.88 3.10 -1.39
CA PRO A 31 -16.27 1.77 -1.89
C PRO A 31 -16.19 0.69 -0.81
N ASP A 32 -17.12 -0.26 -0.83
CA ASP A 32 -17.22 -1.31 0.21
C ASP A 32 -15.98 -2.22 0.28
N ASN A 33 -15.19 -2.29 -0.80
CA ASN A 33 -13.94 -3.04 -0.87
C ASN A 33 -12.73 -2.25 -0.35
N GLN A 34 -12.93 -1.03 0.17
CA GLN A 34 -11.87 -0.12 0.63
C GLN A 34 -12.09 0.38 2.06
N GLU A 35 -10.99 0.51 2.79
CA GLU A 35 -10.90 1.24 4.05
C GLU A 35 -9.88 2.36 3.88
N VAL A 36 -10.30 3.61 4.13
CA VAL A 36 -9.46 4.81 3.90
C VAL A 36 -9.28 5.56 5.21
N LEU A 37 -8.04 5.62 5.68
CA LEU A 37 -7.66 6.22 6.95
C LEU A 37 -6.74 7.42 6.74
N LEU A 38 -7.02 8.52 7.43
CA LEU A 38 -6.31 9.79 7.31
C LEU A 38 -5.43 10.03 8.54
N PHE A 39 -4.17 10.42 8.33
CA PHE A 39 -3.29 10.81 9.41
C PHE A 39 -3.61 12.24 9.86
N PRO A 40 -3.96 12.47 11.13
CA PRO A 40 -4.25 13.82 11.60
C PRO A 40 -2.99 14.69 11.58
N GLY A 41 -3.08 15.87 10.98
CA GLY A 41 -1.99 16.85 10.95
C GLY A 41 -0.91 16.58 9.90
N SER A 42 -1.11 15.61 9.00
CA SER A 42 -0.33 15.45 7.77
C SER A 42 -1.25 15.10 6.61
N ASP A 43 -0.70 15.12 5.39
CA ASP A 43 -1.42 14.67 4.18
C ASP A 43 -1.20 13.18 3.90
N VAL A 44 -0.71 12.42 4.89
CA VAL A 44 -0.49 10.97 4.75
C VAL A 44 -1.83 10.25 4.80
N THR A 45 -2.03 9.30 3.89
CA THR A 45 -3.21 8.45 3.88
C THR A 45 -2.82 6.99 3.91
N CYS A 46 -3.65 6.14 4.54
CA CYS A 46 -3.56 4.70 4.53
C CYS A 46 -4.81 4.16 3.86
N VAL A 47 -4.67 3.38 2.79
CA VAL A 47 -5.76 2.71 2.11
C VAL A 47 -5.52 1.20 2.23
N VAL A 48 -6.55 0.46 2.61
CA VAL A 48 -6.57 -1.00 2.52
C VAL A 48 -7.68 -1.40 1.57
N GLU A 49 -7.36 -2.22 0.58
CA GLU A 49 -8.29 -2.58 -0.49
C GLU A 49 -8.26 -4.09 -0.77
N VAL A 50 -9.46 -4.64 -0.98
CA VAL A 50 -9.67 -6.02 -1.44
C VAL A 50 -9.84 -5.99 -2.96
N LEU A 51 -8.89 -6.60 -3.66
CA LEU A 51 -8.86 -6.68 -5.13
C LEU A 51 -8.92 -8.14 -5.59
N GLU A 52 -9.29 -8.34 -6.86
CA GLU A 52 -9.13 -9.64 -7.51
C GLU A 52 -7.65 -9.97 -7.69
N THR A 53 -7.31 -11.25 -7.59
CA THR A 53 -5.94 -11.70 -7.88
C THR A 53 -5.58 -11.38 -9.33
N VAL A 54 -4.48 -10.66 -9.52
CA VAL A 54 -3.91 -10.40 -10.84
C VAL A 54 -3.49 -11.72 -11.50
N THR A 55 -3.86 -11.93 -12.75
CA THR A 55 -3.60 -13.17 -13.50
C THR A 55 -2.85 -12.94 -14.82
N GLU A 56 -2.65 -11.68 -15.19
CA GLU A 56 -2.05 -11.25 -16.44
C GLU A 56 -0.55 -11.53 -16.48
N GLY A 57 -0.09 -12.14 -17.57
CA GLY A 57 1.33 -12.33 -17.83
C GLY A 57 2.07 -13.02 -16.68
N GLN A 58 3.21 -12.44 -16.28
CA GLN A 58 4.01 -12.97 -15.17
C GLN A 58 3.43 -12.62 -13.79
N ALA A 59 2.56 -11.62 -13.68
CA ALA A 59 1.94 -11.23 -12.40
C ALA A 59 1.06 -12.35 -11.84
N GLY A 60 0.45 -13.17 -12.72
CA GLY A 60 -0.32 -14.34 -12.32
C GLY A 60 0.43 -15.33 -11.43
N SER A 61 1.71 -15.57 -11.71
CA SER A 61 2.52 -16.58 -11.02
C SER A 61 3.69 -16.01 -10.19
N ASN A 62 4.02 -14.73 -10.34
CA ASN A 62 5.12 -14.07 -9.64
C ASN A 62 4.60 -12.90 -8.79
N THR A 63 4.77 -13.00 -7.48
CA THR A 63 4.34 -11.98 -6.50
C THR A 63 5.06 -10.64 -6.68
N GLU A 64 6.32 -10.63 -7.12
CA GLU A 64 7.03 -9.38 -7.42
C GLU A 64 6.40 -8.66 -8.63
N GLU A 65 6.07 -9.41 -9.68
CA GLU A 65 5.37 -8.85 -10.84
C GLU A 65 3.95 -8.41 -10.50
N ALA A 66 3.27 -9.13 -9.59
CA ALA A 66 1.96 -8.75 -9.08
C ALA A 66 1.98 -7.42 -8.32
N ILE A 67 2.94 -7.21 -7.42
CA ILE A 67 3.02 -5.93 -6.69
C ILE A 67 3.42 -4.77 -7.60
N ARG A 68 4.24 -5.02 -8.63
CA ARG A 68 4.54 -4.04 -9.69
C ARG A 68 3.30 -3.69 -10.52
N PHE A 69 2.48 -4.68 -10.85
CA PHE A 69 1.22 -4.48 -11.55
C PHE A 69 0.28 -3.58 -10.73
N HIS A 70 0.03 -3.93 -9.46
CA HIS A 70 -0.82 -3.13 -8.58
C HIS A 70 -0.28 -1.70 -8.39
N PHE A 71 1.04 -1.53 -8.25
CA PHE A 71 1.64 -0.19 -8.19
C PHE A 71 1.47 0.61 -9.50
N SER A 72 1.57 -0.05 -10.65
CA SER A 72 1.33 0.58 -11.96
C SER A 72 -0.14 0.95 -12.15
N SER A 73 -1.08 0.11 -11.72
CA SER A 73 -2.52 0.41 -11.77
C SER A 73 -2.84 1.61 -10.89
N LEU A 74 -2.30 1.65 -9.65
CA LEU A 74 -2.44 2.80 -8.76
C LEU A 74 -1.88 4.08 -9.39
N ALA A 75 -0.74 4.00 -10.11
CA ALA A 75 -0.18 5.14 -10.82
C ALA A 75 -1.07 5.62 -11.98
N HIS A 76 -1.73 4.69 -12.67
CA HIS A 76 -2.69 5.02 -13.73
C HIS A 76 -3.92 5.73 -13.16
N ASP A 77 -4.50 5.20 -12.08
CA ASP A 77 -5.67 5.77 -11.42
C ASP A 77 -5.40 7.16 -10.84
N ASN A 78 -4.16 7.39 -10.40
CA ASN A 78 -3.69 8.69 -9.93
C ASN A 78 -3.36 9.68 -11.06
N GLU A 79 -3.46 9.29 -12.33
CA GLU A 79 -3.00 10.07 -13.49
C GLU A 79 -1.54 10.53 -13.33
N ALA A 80 -0.67 9.64 -12.81
CA ALA A 80 0.73 9.96 -12.57
C ALA A 80 1.48 10.24 -13.89
N GLU A 81 2.18 11.37 -13.93
CA GLU A 81 3.06 11.74 -15.06
C GLU A 81 4.27 10.79 -15.14
N THR A 82 4.81 10.43 -13.98
CA THR A 82 5.88 9.42 -13.87
C THR A 82 5.66 8.55 -12.65
N SER A 83 6.11 7.31 -12.74
CA SER A 83 6.07 6.32 -11.67
C SER A 83 7.37 5.52 -11.67
N GLU A 84 8.03 5.43 -10.52
CA GLU A 84 9.31 4.75 -10.35
C GLU A 84 9.26 3.81 -9.15
N VAL A 85 9.64 2.55 -9.36
CA VAL A 85 9.82 1.59 -8.26
C VAL A 85 11.21 1.75 -7.68
N LEU A 86 11.30 2.09 -6.40
CA LEU A 86 12.57 2.33 -5.71
C LEU A 86 13.09 1.06 -5.04
N ARG A 87 12.19 0.28 -4.44
CA ARG A 87 12.56 -0.91 -3.66
C ARG A 87 11.42 -1.91 -3.61
N ILE A 88 11.76 -3.20 -3.68
CA ILE A 88 10.86 -4.31 -3.39
C ILE A 88 11.52 -5.20 -2.33
N GLU A 89 10.73 -5.64 -1.35
CA GLU A 89 11.17 -6.54 -0.28
C GLU A 89 10.14 -7.64 -0.09
N SER A 90 10.57 -8.90 -0.12
CA SER A 90 9.72 -10.04 0.23
C SER A 90 10.22 -10.65 1.53
N LEU A 91 9.37 -10.68 2.57
CA LEU A 91 9.70 -11.29 3.86
C LEU A 91 9.62 -12.83 3.87
N GLY A 92 9.23 -13.44 2.75
CA GLY A 92 9.24 -14.88 2.57
C GLY A 92 9.24 -15.21 1.07
N GLY A 93 10.13 -16.10 0.65
CA GLY A 93 10.13 -16.63 -0.71
C GLY A 93 8.98 -17.61 -0.88
N GLN A 94 7.75 -17.11 -0.99
CA GLN A 94 6.64 -17.98 -1.34
C GLN A 94 6.73 -18.32 -2.83
N SER A 95 7.41 -19.42 -3.13
CA SER A 95 6.98 -20.25 -4.26
C SER A 95 5.53 -20.65 -3.95
N LEU A 96 4.61 -20.48 -4.90
CA LEU A 96 3.19 -20.88 -4.82
C LEU A 96 2.95 -22.37 -4.46
N SER A 97 4.03 -23.11 -4.17
CA SER A 97 4.08 -24.53 -3.80
C SER A 97 4.16 -24.78 -2.29
N GLU A 98 4.33 -23.77 -1.44
CA GLU A 98 4.32 -23.96 0.01
C GLU A 98 2.90 -23.70 0.54
N GLU A 99 2.24 -24.77 0.98
CA GLU A 99 0.96 -24.69 1.69
C GLU A 99 1.13 -23.75 2.89
N VAL A 100 0.63 -22.51 2.75
CA VAL A 100 0.56 -21.56 3.85
C VAL A 100 -0.31 -22.20 4.93
N THR A 101 0.37 -22.70 5.96
CA THR A 101 -0.19 -23.11 7.25
C THR A 101 -1.15 -22.05 7.73
N GLU A 102 -2.35 -22.48 8.12
CA GLU A 102 -3.50 -21.70 8.57
C GLU A 102 -3.17 -20.27 9.04
N GLY A 103 -3.61 -19.25 8.31
CA GLY A 103 -3.41 -17.85 8.68
C GLY A 103 -3.21 -16.90 7.50
N THR A 104 -2.99 -15.63 7.83
CA THR A 104 -2.66 -14.56 6.88
C THR A 104 -1.25 -14.76 6.34
N PRO A 105 -1.04 -14.73 5.01
CA PRO A 105 0.29 -14.87 4.42
C PRO A 105 1.21 -13.68 4.81
N SER A 106 2.51 -13.83 4.60
CA SER A 106 3.44 -12.70 4.74
C SER A 106 3.31 -11.74 3.55
N PRO A 107 3.34 -10.42 3.77
CA PRO A 107 3.29 -9.46 2.67
C PRO A 107 4.60 -9.40 1.88
N THR A 108 4.46 -9.06 0.59
CA THR A 108 5.53 -8.43 -0.19
C THR A 108 5.36 -6.92 -0.13
N TYR A 109 6.47 -6.19 -0.04
CA TYR A 109 6.51 -4.73 0.05
C TYR A 109 7.09 -4.13 -1.22
N LEU A 110 6.56 -2.96 -1.60
CA LEU A 110 7.11 -2.10 -2.62
C LEU A 110 7.13 -0.66 -2.08
N THR A 111 8.21 0.06 -2.32
CA THR A 111 8.25 1.51 -2.16
C THR A 111 8.53 2.12 -3.52
N GLY A 112 7.69 3.06 -3.92
CA GLY A 112 7.77 3.72 -5.22
C GLY A 112 7.44 5.20 -5.11
N LEU A 113 7.85 5.96 -6.10
CA LEU A 113 7.62 7.39 -6.20
C LEU A 113 6.70 7.67 -7.38
N GLN A 114 5.66 8.47 -7.17
CA GLN A 114 4.81 8.98 -8.23
C GLN A 114 4.91 10.51 -8.29
N ARG A 115 4.94 11.06 -9.51
CA ARG A 115 4.77 12.50 -9.78
C ARG A 115 3.38 12.71 -10.34
N VAL A 116 2.55 13.43 -9.61
CA VAL A 116 1.13 13.64 -9.94
C VAL A 116 0.84 15.13 -10.11
N ARG A 117 -0.03 15.46 -11.04
CA ARG A 117 -0.40 16.85 -11.32
C ARG A 117 -1.64 17.22 -10.53
N LYS A 118 -1.57 18.30 -9.75
CA LYS A 118 -2.73 18.79 -9.03
C LYS A 118 -3.72 19.48 -9.99
N PHE A 119 -4.97 19.01 -10.00
CA PHE A 119 -6.11 19.66 -10.66
C PHE A 119 -6.03 19.86 -12.19
N ASN A 120 -5.25 19.05 -12.92
CA ASN A 120 -5.13 19.10 -14.39
C ASN A 120 -4.84 20.50 -14.98
N LYS A 121 -4.21 21.38 -14.20
CA LYS A 121 -3.71 22.67 -14.69
C LYS A 121 -2.31 22.46 -15.26
N HIS A 122 -2.14 22.71 -16.56
CA HIS A 122 -0.88 22.51 -17.28
C HIS A 122 0.33 23.25 -16.65
N ASP A 123 0.08 24.34 -15.91
CA ASP A 123 1.12 25.18 -15.28
C ASP A 123 1.33 24.92 -13.78
N SER A 124 0.69 23.91 -13.19
CA SER A 124 0.91 23.58 -11.77
C SER A 124 2.14 22.69 -11.58
N PRO A 125 2.91 22.89 -10.49
CA PRO A 125 4.01 22.00 -10.16
C PRO A 125 3.50 20.57 -9.92
N LEU A 126 4.34 19.59 -10.23
CA LEU A 126 4.05 18.19 -9.92
C LEU A 126 4.22 17.97 -8.41
N ASP A 127 3.22 17.36 -7.80
CA ASP A 127 3.29 16.88 -6.43
C ASP A 127 4.03 15.53 -6.43
N LEU A 128 4.95 15.36 -5.49
CA LEU A 128 5.67 14.12 -5.28
C LEU A 128 4.98 13.31 -4.19
N VAL A 129 4.67 12.05 -4.49
CA VAL A 129 4.05 11.15 -3.53
C VAL A 129 4.91 9.89 -3.43
N LEU A 130 5.47 9.67 -2.24
CA LEU A 130 6.11 8.42 -1.90
C LEU A 130 5.03 7.43 -1.47
N ILE A 131 4.98 6.27 -2.11
CA ILE A 131 3.98 5.25 -1.85
C ILE A 131 4.67 4.03 -1.28
N HIS A 132 4.22 3.62 -0.10
CA HIS A 132 4.55 2.33 0.49
C HIS A 132 3.39 1.36 0.26
N LEU A 133 3.65 0.28 -0.44
CA LEU A 133 2.66 -0.71 -0.85
C LEU A 133 2.97 -2.06 -0.23
N ALA A 134 1.98 -2.74 0.32
CA ALA A 134 2.07 -4.11 0.80
C ALA A 134 1.00 -4.97 0.09
N LEU A 135 1.41 -6.15 -0.35
CA LEU A 135 0.57 -7.10 -1.08
C LEU A 135 0.52 -8.44 -0.33
N TRP A 136 -0.69 -8.91 -0.08
CA TRP A 136 -0.98 -10.28 0.37
C TRP A 136 -1.77 -10.99 -0.71
N ARG A 137 -1.14 -11.98 -1.36
CA ARG A 137 -1.83 -12.85 -2.31
C ARG A 137 -2.51 -13.97 -1.54
N LEU A 138 -3.84 -14.06 -1.62
CA LEU A 138 -4.62 -15.10 -0.94
C LEU A 138 -4.84 -16.33 -1.83
N ALA A 139 -4.43 -16.26 -3.09
CA ALA A 139 -4.43 -17.39 -4.00
C ALA A 139 -3.44 -18.49 -3.52
N PRO A 140 -3.78 -19.79 -3.67
CA PRO A 140 -4.98 -20.32 -4.33
C PRO A 140 -6.20 -20.45 -3.41
N LYS A 141 -6.12 -20.08 -2.12
CA LYS A 141 -7.24 -20.24 -1.17
C LYS A 141 -8.43 -19.36 -1.55
N ARG A 142 -8.17 -18.14 -2.02
CA ARG A 142 -9.15 -17.19 -2.56
C ARG A 142 -8.53 -16.41 -3.73
N PRO A 143 -9.28 -16.08 -4.79
CA PRO A 143 -8.80 -15.27 -5.90
C PRO A 143 -8.75 -13.78 -5.53
N VAL A 144 -8.11 -13.46 -4.41
CA VAL A 144 -8.03 -12.12 -3.83
C VAL A 144 -6.58 -11.71 -3.64
N ASP A 145 -6.28 -10.49 -4.03
CA ASP A 145 -5.10 -9.75 -3.63
C ASP A 145 -5.53 -8.65 -2.64
N LEU A 146 -5.09 -8.76 -1.39
CA LEU A 146 -5.29 -7.69 -0.40
C LEU A 146 -4.12 -6.73 -0.52
N VAL A 147 -4.40 -5.43 -0.66
CA VAL A 147 -3.41 -4.38 -0.88
C VAL A 147 -3.53 -3.31 0.18
N MET A 148 -2.41 -2.92 0.79
CA MET A 148 -2.32 -1.74 1.66
C MET A 148 -1.38 -0.72 1.04
N SER A 149 -1.85 0.51 0.80
CA SER A 149 -1.02 1.62 0.33
C SER A 149 -0.99 2.74 1.36
N TRP A 150 0.21 3.22 1.69
CA TRP A 150 0.39 4.47 2.43
C TRP A 150 0.97 5.52 1.50
N ASN A 151 0.22 6.59 1.28
CA ASN A 151 0.61 7.69 0.41
C ASN A 151 1.19 8.81 1.26
N GLU A 152 2.46 9.12 1.06
CA GLU A 152 3.18 10.18 1.76
C GLU A 152 3.54 11.31 0.76
N PRO A 153 2.77 12.40 0.74
CA PRO A 153 3.15 13.59 -0.02
C PRO A 153 4.47 14.16 0.51
N LEU A 154 5.43 14.35 -0.39
CA LEU A 154 6.73 14.91 -0.06
C LEU A 154 6.69 16.44 -0.21
N ALA A 155 7.14 17.14 0.82
CA ALA A 155 7.33 18.59 0.73
C ALA A 155 8.43 18.93 -0.28
N LEU A 156 8.18 19.96 -1.10
CA LEU A 156 9.15 20.53 -2.03
C LEU A 156 10.48 20.83 -1.29
N GLY A 157 11.59 20.30 -1.81
CA GLY A 157 12.93 20.49 -1.24
C GLY A 157 13.43 19.35 -0.34
N LYS A 158 12.61 18.31 -0.06
CA LYS A 158 13.09 16.99 0.42
C LYS A 158 13.44 16.05 -0.73
N GLU A 159 13.53 16.58 -1.95
CA GLU A 159 14.16 15.95 -3.08
C GLU A 159 15.65 15.88 -2.78
N ALA A 160 16.11 14.75 -2.24
CA ALA A 160 17.52 14.42 -2.26
C ALA A 160 17.93 14.37 -3.75
N THR A 161 18.49 15.49 -4.23
CA THR A 161 19.26 15.67 -5.46
C THR A 161 18.69 14.98 -6.70
N GLU A 162 18.13 15.78 -7.60
CA GLU A 162 18.19 15.48 -9.03
C GLU A 162 19.59 14.94 -9.36
N GLN A 163 19.65 13.74 -9.95
CA GLN A 163 20.83 12.93 -10.32
C GLN A 163 21.18 11.78 -9.35
N GLY A 164 20.55 10.64 -9.62
CA GLY A 164 21.20 9.33 -9.55
C GLY A 164 21.15 8.61 -8.20
N HIS A 165 20.41 7.49 -8.17
CA HIS A 165 20.55 6.42 -7.18
C HIS A 165 20.47 6.85 -5.70
N GLY A 166 19.64 7.84 -5.39
CA GLY A 166 19.32 8.20 -4.01
C GLY A 166 18.73 6.99 -3.28
N ASP A 167 19.34 6.63 -2.14
CA ASP A 167 18.89 5.50 -1.34
C ASP A 167 17.42 5.70 -0.95
N ALA A 168 16.54 4.77 -1.35
CA ALA A 168 15.12 4.75 -0.99
C ALA A 168 14.89 4.85 0.52
N SER A 169 15.91 4.49 1.33
CA SER A 169 15.89 4.61 2.79
C SER A 169 15.91 6.06 3.31
N ALA A 170 16.34 7.02 2.49
CA ALA A 170 16.52 8.42 2.85
C ALA A 170 15.36 9.33 2.39
N MET A 171 14.45 8.84 1.55
CA MET A 171 13.29 9.60 1.07
C MET A 171 12.06 9.37 1.98
N GLY A 172 11.32 10.44 2.24
CA GLY A 172 10.16 10.42 3.16
C GLY A 172 10.55 10.42 4.65
N ASP A 173 9.56 10.25 5.51
CA ASP A 173 9.70 10.14 6.96
C ASP A 173 9.94 8.68 7.35
N ALA A 174 11.13 8.38 7.87
CA ALA A 174 11.48 7.03 8.33
C ALA A 174 10.47 6.45 9.33
N SER A 175 9.85 7.29 10.15
CA SER A 175 8.82 6.86 11.11
C SER A 175 7.51 6.46 10.43
N ILE A 176 7.19 7.00 9.25
CA ILE A 176 6.03 6.60 8.46
C ILE A 176 6.30 5.22 7.85
N ARG A 177 7.46 5.04 7.22
CA ARG A 177 7.90 3.74 6.68
C ARG A 177 7.89 2.63 7.75
N ASP A 178 8.44 2.90 8.92
CA ASP A 178 8.55 1.90 9.99
C ASP A 178 7.17 1.52 10.54
N LYS A 179 6.26 2.50 10.70
CA LYS A 179 4.86 2.24 11.10
C LYS A 179 4.08 1.50 10.01
N PHE A 180 4.31 1.82 8.74
CA PHE A 180 3.73 1.08 7.63
C PHE A 180 4.13 -0.40 7.68
N LYS A 181 5.43 -0.69 7.83
CA LYS A 181 5.93 -2.07 7.97
C LYS A 181 5.34 -2.77 9.19
N GLN A 182 5.19 -2.06 10.31
CA GLN A 182 4.53 -2.59 11.51
C GLN A 182 3.06 -2.92 11.24
N ALA A 183 2.30 -2.01 10.62
CA ALA A 183 0.89 -2.19 10.30
C ALA A 183 0.69 -3.39 9.38
N ALA A 184 1.46 -3.47 8.29
CA ALA A 184 1.42 -4.60 7.37
C ALA A 184 1.81 -5.92 8.06
N THR A 185 2.94 -5.99 8.76
CA THR A 185 3.39 -7.25 9.40
C THR A 185 2.41 -7.75 10.47
N SER A 186 1.70 -6.83 11.14
CA SER A 186 0.71 -7.14 12.16
C SER A 186 -0.67 -7.46 11.61
N LEU A 187 -0.92 -7.29 10.30
CA LEU A 187 -2.23 -7.54 9.70
C LEU A 187 -2.62 -9.02 9.89
N ARG A 188 -3.85 -9.27 10.32
CA ARG A 188 -4.46 -10.58 10.45
C ARG A 188 -5.84 -10.60 9.81
N ILE A 189 -6.12 -11.69 9.13
CA ILE A 189 -7.44 -12.03 8.58
C ILE A 189 -8.10 -12.89 9.66
N GLU A 190 -9.09 -12.32 10.32
CA GLU A 190 -9.87 -12.98 11.37
C GLU A 190 -11.06 -13.74 10.77
N ASP A 191 -11.69 -13.17 9.74
CA ASP A 191 -12.83 -13.79 9.05
C ASP A 191 -12.58 -13.89 7.54
N TRP A 192 -12.39 -15.13 7.07
CA TRP A 192 -12.22 -15.44 5.65
C TRP A 192 -13.54 -15.40 4.86
N GLY A 193 -14.68 -15.26 5.53
CA GLY A 193 -15.99 -15.01 4.93
C GLY A 193 -16.06 -13.70 4.17
N LEU A 194 -15.17 -12.73 4.49
CA LEU A 194 -15.01 -11.48 3.72
C LEU A 194 -14.69 -11.73 2.23
N PHE A 195 -14.03 -12.85 1.92
CA PHE A 195 -13.53 -13.17 0.58
C PHE A 195 -14.35 -14.28 -0.10
N ALA A 196 -15.56 -14.56 0.38
CA ALA A 196 -16.40 -15.66 -0.11
C ALA A 196 -17.14 -15.31 -1.41
#